data_AF-A0A1I6QSV9-F1
#
_entry.id   AF-A0A1I6QSV9-F1
#
_cell.length_a   1.000
_cell.length_b   1.000
_cell.length_c   1.000
_cell.angle_alpha   90.00
_cell.angle_beta   90.00
_cell.angle_gamma   90.00
#
_symmetry.space_group_name_H-M   'P 1'
#
loop_
_entity.id
_entity.type
_entity.pdbx_description
1 polymer ?
#
loop_
_entity_poly.entity_id
_entity_poly.type
_entity_poly.pdbx_seq_one_letter_code
_entity_poly.pdbx_strand_id
1 'polypeptide(L)' 'MESNERIILDLNGQEIDMVETICAHFKEKHGVELSHGALFRDLMDIEYIRITEGKHKYEQEKI' A
#
# COMPACT_ATOMS: atom_id res chain seq x y z
N MET A 1 3.90 14.90 -17.52
CA MET A 1 3.91 14.48 -16.10
C MET A 1 3.14 13.19 -16.08
N GLU A 2 3.85 12.08 -15.94
CA GLU A 2 3.23 10.76 -15.88
C GLU A 2 2.37 10.73 -14.60
N SER A 3 1.06 10.61 -14.75
CA SER A 3 0.18 10.36 -13.62
C SER A 3 0.59 9.01 -13.04
N ASN A 4 1.33 9.03 -11.93
CA ASN A 4 1.54 7.84 -11.14
C ASN A 4 0.16 7.35 -10.70
N GLU A 5 -0.29 6.25 -11.32
CA GLU A 5 -1.56 5.62 -11.00
C GLU A 5 -1.49 5.16 -9.54
N ARG A 6 -2.20 5.86 -8.66
CA ARG A 6 -2.18 5.57 -7.22
C ARG A 6 -2.90 4.25 -6.99
N ILE A 7 -2.23 3.31 -6.33
CA ILE A 7 -2.82 2.01 -6.00
C ILE A 7 -3.77 2.22 -4.81
N ILE A 8 -5.05 1.94 -5.03
CA ILE A 8 -6.03 1.90 -3.93
C ILE A 8 -5.94 0.52 -3.30
N LEU A 9 -5.49 0.46 -2.06
CA LEU A 9 -5.47 -0.78 -1.28
C LEU A 9 -6.77 -0.91 -0.49
N ASP A 10 -7.51 -1.98 -0.77
CA ASP A 10 -8.62 -2.47 0.02
C ASP A 10 -8.19 -3.71 0.79
N LEU A 11 -7.78 -3.52 2.04
CA LEU A 11 -7.14 -4.47 2.96
C LEU A 11 -7.91 -5.80 3.12
N ASN A 12 -7.94 -6.58 2.05
CA ASN A 12 -8.48 -7.92 1.93
C ASN A 12 -7.31 -8.91 2.04
N GLY A 13 -7.61 -10.21 2.11
CA GLY A 13 -6.58 -11.24 2.32
C GLY A 13 -5.41 -11.19 1.33
N GLN A 14 -5.64 -10.87 0.05
CA GLN A 14 -4.57 -10.81 -0.95
C GLN A 14 -3.61 -9.63 -0.74
N GLU A 15 -4.11 -8.50 -0.23
CA GLU A 15 -3.28 -7.32 -0.02
C GLU A 15 -2.45 -7.43 1.27
N ILE A 16 -2.96 -8.19 2.25
CA ILE A 16 -2.21 -8.57 3.44
C ILE A 16 -1.01 -9.46 3.04
N ASP A 17 -1.21 -10.44 2.16
CA ASP A 17 -0.12 -11.30 1.66
C ASP A 17 0.98 -10.50 0.93
N MET A 18 0.58 -9.47 0.17
CA MET A 18 1.53 -8.57 -0.51
C MET A 18 2.39 -7.80 0.51
N VAL A 19 1.77 -7.31 1.58
CA VAL A 19 2.46 -6.57 2.66
C VAL A 19 3.42 -7.47 3.42
N GLU A 20 3.02 -8.69 3.74
CA GLU A 20 3.89 -9.69 4.37
C GLU A 20 5.10 -10.01 3.49
N THR A 21 4.89 -10.13 2.17
CA THR A 21 5.97 -10.37 1.20
C THR A 21 6.99 -9.23 1.19
N ILE A 22 6.54 -7.97 1.21
CA ILE A 22 7.43 -6.81 1.25
C ILE A 22 8.20 -6.77 2.58
N CYS A 23 7.52 -6.97 3.71
CA CYS A 23 8.16 -7.02 5.03
C CYS A 23 9.21 -8.14 5.12
N ALA A 24 8.93 -9.34 4.59
CA ALA A 24 9.86 -10.45 4.52
C ALA A 24 11.09 -10.09 3.67
N HIS A 25 10.88 -9.49 2.50
CA HIS A 25 11.97 -9.07 1.62
C HIS A 25 12.93 -8.09 2.31
N PHE A 26 12.40 -7.08 3.01
CA PHE A 26 13.22 -6.12 3.75
C PHE A 26 14.02 -6.77 4.88
N LYS A 27 13.41 -7.73 5.58
CA LYS A 27 14.10 -8.49 6.62
C LYS A 27 15.25 -9.32 6.04
N GLU A 28 15.00 -10.03 4.94
CA GLU A 28 16.01 -10.90 4.31
C GLU A 28 17.14 -10.12 3.64
N LYS A 29 16.82 -9.03 2.93
CA LYS A 29 17.82 -8.27 2.15
C LYS A 29 18.55 -7.23 2.97
N HIS A 30 17.89 -6.62 3.94
CA HIS A 30 18.42 -5.46 4.66
C HIS A 30 18.55 -5.71 6.17
N GLY A 31 18.06 -6.83 6.69
CA GLY A 31 18.06 -7.10 8.13
C GLY A 31 17.12 -6.18 8.91
N VAL A 32 16.18 -5.52 8.24
CA VAL A 32 15.26 -4.55 8.84
C VAL A 32 13.90 -5.22 9.06
N GLU A 33 13.42 -5.20 10.30
CA GLU A 33 12.05 -5.60 10.61
C GLU A 33 11.11 -4.40 10.45
N LEU A 34 10.29 -4.43 9.40
CA LEU A 34 9.23 -3.45 9.16
C LEU A 34 7.92 -3.99 9.72
N SER A 35 7.27 -3.20 10.59
CA SER A 35 5.87 -3.46 10.94
C SER A 35 4.97 -3.04 9.78
N HIS A 36 3.83 -3.71 9.62
CA HIS A 36 2.84 -3.36 8.59
C HIS A 36 2.45 -1.88 8.66
N GLY A 37 2.23 -1.34 9.87
CA GLY A 37 1.90 0.06 10.05
C GLY A 37 3.01 1.04 9.65
N ALA A 38 4.29 0.66 9.78
CA ALA A 38 5.40 1.49 9.30
C ALA A 38 5.45 1.50 7.77
N LEU A 39 5.35 0.33 7.14
CA LEU A 39 5.33 0.20 5.69
C LEU A 39 4.17 1.00 5.07
N PHE A 40 2.96 0.89 5.63
CA PHE A 40 1.81 1.64 5.12
C PHE A 40 1.99 3.15 5.23
N ARG A 41 2.56 3.65 6.33
CA ARG A 41 2.85 5.09 6.46
C ARG A 41 3.83 5.54 5.39
N ASP A 42 4.93 4.83 5.23
CA ASP A 42 5.96 5.19 4.25
C ASP A 42 5.40 5.18 2.82
N LEU A 43 4.58 4.17 2.47
CA LEU A 43 3.94 4.06 1.16
C LEU A 43 2.87 5.14 0.93
N MET A 44 2.16 5.59 1.97
CA MET A 44 1.22 6.71 1.89
C MET A 44 1.97 8.05 1.75
N ASP A 45 3.09 8.23 2.46
CA ASP A 45 3.88 9.46 2.44
C ASP A 45 4.49 9.73 1.07
N ILE A 46 4.89 8.68 0.34
CA ILE A 46 5.34 8.80 -1.06
C ILE A 46 4.19 8.77 -2.08
N GLU A 47 2.94 8.85 -1.61
CA GLU A 47 1.71 8.80 -2.42
C GLU A 47 1.60 7.56 -3.32
N TYR A 48 2.27 6.46 -2.98
CA TYR A 48 2.25 5.22 -3.74
C TYR A 48 0.94 4.45 -3.53
N ILE A 49 0.39 4.51 -2.31
CA ILE A 49 -0.88 3.89 -1.95
C ILE A 49 -1.86 4.88 -1.34
N ARG A 50 -3.15 4.56 -1.43
CA ARG A 50 -4.21 5.17 -0.62
C ARG A 50 -5.03 4.08 0.05
N ILE A 51 -5.05 4.08 1.39
CA ILE A 51 -5.90 3.18 2.17
C ILE A 51 -7.29 3.84 2.31
N THR A 52 -8.35 3.11 1.97
CA THR A 52 -9.72 3.58 2.14
C THR A 52 -10.51 2.60 2.99
N GLU A 53 -11.17 3.07 4.05
CA GLU A 53 -12.07 2.25 4.88
C GLU A 53 -13.42 2.00 4.16
N GLY A 54 -13.40 1.26 3.05
CA GLY A 54 -14.60 0.75 2.37
C GLY A 54 -15.57 1.79 1.79
N LYS A 55 -15.31 3.10 1.89
CA LYS A 55 -16.28 4.16 1.53
C LYS A 55 -16.07 4.85 0.19
N HIS A 56 -15.00 4.55 -0.56
CA HIS A 56 -14.64 5.36 -1.75
C HIS A 56 -14.27 4.53 -3.00
N LYS A 57 -14.68 3.27 -3.09
CA LYS A 57 -14.27 2.41 -4.21
C LYS A 57 -14.89 2.76 -5.58
N TYR A 58 -15.93 3.60 -5.65
CA TYR A 58 -16.68 3.82 -6.89
C TYR A 58 -17.05 5.28 -7.19
N GLU A 59 -16.34 6.25 -6.63
CA GLU A 59 -16.31 7.59 -7.23
C GLU A 59 -15.06 7.70 -8.10
N GLN A 60 -15.00 6.87 -9.14
CA GLN A 60 -14.31 7.30 -10.35
C GLN A 60 -15.12 8.48 -10.87
N GLU A 61 -14.66 9.69 -10.56
CA GLU A 61 -15.12 10.91 -11.20
C GLU A 61 -15.10 10.69 -12.71
N LYS A 62 -16.29 10.73 -13.31
CA LYS A 62 -16.44 11.04 -14.72
C LYS A 62 -15.73 12.38 -14.96
N ILE A 63 -14.60 12.35 -15.66
CA ILE A 63 -14.11 13.51 -16.42
C ILE A 63 -13.78 13.02 -17.83
#